data_AF-A0A7Y1Z2J0-F1
#
_entry.id   AF-A0A7Y1Z2J0-F1
#
_cell.length_a   1.000
_cell.length_b   1.000
_cell.length_c   1.000
_cell.angle_alpha   90.00
_cell.angle_beta   90.00
_cell.angle_gamma   90.00
#
_symmetry.space_group_name_H-M   'P 1'
#
loop_
_entity.id
_entity.type
_entity.pdbx_description
1 polymer ?
#
loop_
_entity_poly.entity_id
_entity_poly.type
_entity_poly.pdbx_seq_one_letter_code
_entity_poly.pdbx_strand_id
1 'polypeptide(L)' 'MAQRTMAEAEASAASITRRHGDVLSGARPFITRADIPGKGTYFRVRVGPFTGNQSANSVCQQLKGRGTDCFAVKL' A
#
# COMPACT_ATOMS: atom_id res chain seq x y z
N MET A 1 4.00 2.07 1.31
CA MET A 1 4.95 1.77 2.42
C MET A 1 6.05 0.85 1.90
N ALA A 2 7.31 1.09 2.25
CA ALA A 2 8.47 0.34 1.75
C ALA A 2 9.22 -0.32 2.93
N GLN A 3 9.47 -1.62 2.83
CA GLN A 3 10.11 -2.45 3.85
C GLN A 3 11.45 -3.01 3.36
N ARG A 4 12.30 -3.49 4.28
CA ARG A 4 13.63 -4.03 3.96
C ARG A 4 13.60 -5.52 3.64
N THR A 5 12.61 -6.23 4.16
CA THR A 5 12.42 -7.66 3.93
C THR A 5 11.03 -7.98 3.39
N MET A 6 10.89 -9.15 2.77
CA MET A 6 9.59 -9.65 2.30
C MET A 6 8.64 -9.90 3.49
N ALA A 7 9.14 -10.47 4.59
CA ALA A 7 8.34 -10.74 5.78
C ALA A 7 7.75 -9.48 6.42
N GLU A 8 8.52 -8.39 6.51
CA GLU A 8 7.99 -7.10 7.00
C GLU A 8 6.91 -6.53 6.06
N ALA A 9 7.06 -6.71 4.75
CA ALA A 9 6.07 -6.28 3.77
C ALA A 9 4.77 -7.10 3.87
N GLU A 10 4.87 -8.41 4.09
CA GLU A 10 3.72 -9.29 4.33
C GLU A 10 2.99 -8.92 5.62
N ALA A 11 3.73 -8.71 6.71
CA ALA A 11 3.15 -8.25 7.98
C ALA A 11 2.43 -6.90 7.83
N SER A 12 3.04 -5.98 7.07
CA SER A 12 2.45 -4.67 6.76
C SER A 12 1.17 -4.80 5.92
N ALA A 13 1.17 -5.66 4.90
CA ALA A 13 0.01 -5.94 4.07
C ALA A 13 -1.15 -6.53 4.89
N ALA A 14 -0.86 -7.52 5.74
CA ALA A 14 -1.85 -8.11 6.65
C ALA A 14 -2.40 -7.05 7.64
N SER A 15 -1.54 -6.16 8.15
CA SER A 15 -1.96 -5.07 9.04
C SER A 15 -2.89 -4.08 8.35
N ILE A 16 -2.63 -3.70 7.09
CA ILE A 16 -3.49 -2.79 6.33
C ILE A 16 -4.89 -3.41 6.15
N THR A 17 -4.97 -4.66 5.74
CA THR A 17 -6.25 -5.35 5.51
C THR A 17 -7.04 -5.45 6.81
N ARG A 18 -6.37 -5.80 7.91
CA ARG A 18 -7.02 -5.93 9.23
C ARG A 18 -7.55 -4.60 9.76
N ARG A 19 -6.81 -3.50 9.57
CA ARG A 19 -7.17 -2.19 10.15
C ARG A 19 -8.13 -1.38 9.28
N HIS A 20 -8.15 -1.62 7.97
CA HIS A 20 -8.82 -0.73 7.01
C HIS A 20 -9.66 -1.49 5.97
N GLY A 21 -9.96 -2.76 6.17
CA GLY A 21 -10.70 -3.59 5.21
C GLY A 21 -12.03 -2.97 4.76
N ASP A 22 -12.68 -2.18 5.61
CA ASP A 22 -13.89 -1.40 5.32
C ASP A 22 -13.66 -0.27 4.31
N VAL A 23 -12.47 0.35 4.31
CA VAL A 23 -12.09 1.48 3.45
C VAL A 23 -11.49 1.02 2.11
N LEU A 24 -10.97 -0.20 2.02
CA LEU A 24 -10.28 -0.66 0.81
C LEU A 24 -11.21 -0.85 -0.40
N SER A 25 -12.54 -0.87 -0.19
CA SER A 25 -13.55 -0.95 -1.27
C SER A 25 -13.29 -2.10 -2.27
N GLY A 26 -12.90 -3.27 -1.76
CA GLY A 26 -12.57 -4.45 -2.57
C GLY A 26 -11.13 -4.50 -3.11
N ALA A 27 -10.35 -3.44 -2.93
CA ALA A 27 -8.92 -3.45 -3.23
C ALA A 27 -8.17 -4.34 -2.22
N ARG A 28 -7.09 -4.98 -2.68
CA ARG A 28 -6.26 -5.84 -1.84
C ARG A 28 -4.82 -5.33 -1.83
N PRO A 29 -4.09 -5.52 -0.71
CA PRO A 29 -2.68 -5.21 -0.71
C PRO A 29 -1.90 -6.21 -1.56
N PHE A 30 -0.85 -5.73 -2.23
CA PHE A 30 0.12 -6.54 -2.96
C PHE A 30 1.52 -5.95 -2.80
N ILE A 31 2.55 -6.78 -2.94
CA ILE A 31 3.94 -6.39 -2.69
C ILE A 31 4.68 -6.29 -4.01
N THR A 32 5.36 -5.17 -4.22
CA THR A 32 6.26 -4.95 -5.37
C THR A 32 7.70 -4.84 -4.88
N ARG A 33 8.61 -5.59 -5.48
CA ARG A 33 10.05 -5.47 -5.24
C ARG A 33 10.60 -4.25 -6.00
N ALA A 34 11.49 -3.50 -5.36
CA ALA A 34 12.21 -2.39 -5.94
C ALA A 34 13.69 -2.46 -5.55
N ASP A 35 14.55 -2.83 -6.49
CA ASP A 35 15.99 -2.80 -6.31
C ASP A 35 16.52 -1.39 -6.63
N ILE A 36 17.17 -0.76 -5.66
CA ILE A 36 17.66 0.62 -5.78
C ILE A 36 19.19 0.59 -5.74
N PRO A 37 19.90 1.00 -6.82
CA PRO A 37 21.35 1.05 -6.86
C PRO A 37 21.92 1.82 -5.66
N GLY A 38 22.90 1.23 -4.97
CA GLY A 38 23.53 1.81 -3.78
C GLY A 38 22.66 1.86 -2.51
N LYS A 39 21.38 1.48 -2.56
CA LYS A 39 20.47 1.49 -1.39
C LYS A 39 19.86 0.13 -1.03
N GLY A 40 20.05 -0.87 -1.90
CA GLY A 40 19.58 -2.24 -1.73
C GLY A 40 18.15 -2.48 -2.22
N THR A 41 17.61 -3.63 -1.85
CA THR A 41 16.25 -4.06 -2.20
C THR A 41 15.22 -3.52 -1.21
N TYR A 42 14.08 -3.07 -1.73
CA TYR A 42 12.92 -2.68 -0.93
C TYR A 42 11.69 -3.44 -1.39
N PHE A 43 10.81 -3.74 -0.44
CA PHE A 43 9.52 -4.38 -0.68
C PHE A 43 8.40 -3.37 -0.40
N ARG A 44 7.76 -2.89 -1.46
CA ARG A 44 6.72 -1.86 -1.37
C ARG A 44 5.34 -2.51 -1.32
N VAL A 45 4.61 -2.31 -0.24
CA VAL A 45 3.19 -2.65 -0.17
C VAL A 45 2.38 -1.56 -0.87
N ARG A 46 1.58 -1.99 -1.84
CA ARG A 46 0.59 -1.20 -2.58
C ARG A 46 -0.79 -1.78 -2.32
N VAL A 47 -1.84 -1.01 -2.61
CA VAL A 47 -3.23 -1.44 -2.50
C VAL A 47 -3.91 -1.18 -3.85
N GLY A 48 -4.67 -2.14 -4.36
CA GLY A 48 -5.38 -2.04 -5.63
C GLY A 48 -5.98 -3.37 -6.06
N PRO A 49 -6.47 -3.47 -7.31
CA PRO A 49 -6.57 -2.39 -8.28
C PRO A 49 -7.66 -1.37 -7.92
N PHE A 50 -7.54 -0.15 -8.44
CA PHE A 50 -8.56 0.89 -8.37
C PHE A 50 -9.02 1.25 -9.79
N THR A 51 -10.31 1.51 -9.98
CA THR A 51 -10.90 1.93 -11.26
C THR A 51 -10.62 3.41 -11.54
N GLY A 52 -9.33 3.74 -11.69
CA GLY A 52 -8.87 5.10 -11.98
C GLY A 52 -8.36 5.88 -10.75
N ASN A 53 -7.86 7.09 -11.00
CA ASN A 53 -7.17 7.90 -10.00
C ASN A 53 -8.11 8.42 -8.89
N GLN A 54 -9.39 8.65 -9.20
CA GLN A 54 -10.35 9.23 -8.24
C GLN A 54 -10.70 8.26 -7.12
N SER A 55 -10.90 6.97 -7.43
CA SER A 55 -11.15 5.94 -6.42
C SER A 55 -9.92 5.70 -5.55
N ALA A 56 -8.72 5.62 -6.16
CA ALA A 56 -7.46 5.54 -5.43
C ALA A 56 -7.26 6.73 -4.47
N ASN A 57 -7.51 7.96 -4.94
CA ASN A 57 -7.39 9.17 -4.12
C ASN A 57 -8.40 9.19 -2.96
N SER A 58 -9.65 8.79 -3.20
CA SER A 58 -10.69 8.77 -2.16
C SER A 58 -10.34 7.78 -1.03
N VAL A 59 -9.88 6.58 -1.38
CA VAL A 59 -9.38 5.60 -0.40
C VAL A 59 -8.16 6.16 0.34
N CYS A 60 -7.26 6.81 -0.40
CA CYS A 60 -6.05 7.38 0.19
C CYS A 60 -6.34 8.50 1.20
N GLN A 61 -7.32 9.36 0.93
CA GLN A 61 -7.77 10.39 1.86
C GLN A 61 -8.39 9.80 3.12
N GLN A 62 -9.22 8.75 2.98
CA GLN A 62 -9.80 8.06 4.14
C GLN A 62 -8.73 7.39 5.01
N LEU A 63 -7.72 6.76 4.39
CA LEU A 63 -6.59 6.17 5.12
C LEU A 63 -5.79 7.24 5.88
N LYS A 64 -5.50 8.38 5.23
CA LYS A 64 -4.82 9.52 5.88
C LYS A 64 -5.63 10.08 7.05
N GLY A 65 -6.95 10.20 6.91
CA GLY A 65 -7.84 10.61 8.00
C GLY A 65 -7.81 9.67 9.22
N ARG A 66 -7.39 8.41 9.02
CA ARG A 66 -7.16 7.42 10.09
C ARG A 66 -5.71 7.36 10.58
N GLY A 67 -4.87 8.32 10.21
CA GLY A 67 -3.46 8.39 10.59
C GLY A 67 -2.57 7.40 9.84
N THR A 68 -3.04 6.81 8.73
CA THR A 68 -2.25 5.89 7.90
C THR A 68 -1.65 6.62 6.71
N ASP A 69 -0.33 6.57 6.60
CA ASP A 69 0.40 7.13 5.46
C ASP A 69 -0.02 6.46 4.16
N CYS A 70 -0.47 7.30 3.21
CA CYS A 70 -0.87 6.86 1.89
C CYS A 70 -0.40 7.81 0.79
N PHE A 71 -0.01 7.25 -0.36
CA PHE A 71 0.30 7.99 -1.58
C PHE A 71 -0.29 7.25 -2.78
N ALA A 72 -1.17 7.92 -3.53
CA ALA A 72 -1.74 7.37 -4.74
C ALA A 72 -0.70 7.39 -5.86
N VAL A 73 -0.50 6.25 -6.51
CA VAL A 73 0.45 6.08 -7.62
C VAL A 73 -0.29 5.55 -8.83
N LYS A 74 0.04 6.08 -10.01
CA LYS A 74 -0.35 5.46 -11.28
C LYS A 74 0.65 4.33 -11.54
N LEU A 75 0.14 3.11 -11.74
CA LEU A 75 0.93 1.95 -12.16
C LEU A 75 1.22 2.03 -13.65
#